data_AF-A0A9D9BI65-F1
#
_entry.id   AF-A0A9D9BI65-F1
#
_cell.length_a   1.000
_cell.length_b   1.000
_cell.length_c   1.000
_cell.angle_alpha   90.00
_cell.angle_beta   90.00
_cell.angle_gamma   90.00
#
_symmetry.space_group_name_H-M   'P 1'
#
loop_
_entity.id
_entity.type
_entity.pdbx_description
1 polymer ?
#
loop_
_entity_poly.entity_id
_entity_poly.type
_entity_poly.pdbx_seq_one_letter_code
_entity_poly.pdbx_strand_id
1 'polypeptide(L)'
;MLRDSFSILARHFVQVLLIGFVPSLLGVLVSGNIVGFEVAIGGEVSDLPGGDAVTSLVDLVVYSITTAFLVQLAYDAKSQRPVHVLAYIGPALRALVPITIMGIVVSLASGLATLAFIIPGLYVYAMFAVMEPATVIERAGFRGMARSAQLTREYRWAVLGAFILGFLCYAIPLFAGFFAAELAMAQSHLTLAIVLFTILSSIGTGFLSILTALIYARLREIKEGVGIDEIAAVFD
;
A
#
# COMPACT_ATOMS: atom_id res chain seq x y z
N MET A 1 -6.80 16.23 -1.19
CA MET A 1 -6.31 14.84 -1.30
C MET A 1 -4.80 14.74 -1.17
N LEU A 2 -4.01 15.17 -2.16
CA LEU A 2 -2.53 15.08 -2.08
C LEU A 2 -1.96 15.89 -0.91
N ARG A 3 -2.37 17.16 -0.76
CA ARG A 3 -2.00 18.01 0.38
C ARG A 3 -2.36 17.36 1.73
N ASP A 4 -3.54 16.79 1.84
CA ASP A 4 -4.00 16.13 3.08
C ASP A 4 -3.22 14.85 3.35
N SER A 5 -2.88 14.09 2.29
CA SER A 5 -2.03 12.89 2.40
C SER A 5 -0.65 13.25 2.97
N PHE A 6 -0.02 14.30 2.43
CA PHE A 6 1.25 14.82 2.95
C PHE A 6 1.13 15.35 4.39
N SER A 7 0.03 16.04 4.72
CA SER A 7 -0.18 16.55 6.07
C SER A 7 -0.37 15.44 7.11
N ILE A 8 -1.13 14.39 6.77
CA ILE A 8 -1.32 13.23 7.64
C ILE A 8 -0.01 12.47 7.78
N LEU A 9 0.72 12.24 6.68
CA LEU A 9 2.03 11.59 6.71
C LEU A 9 3.01 12.37 7.58
N ALA A 10 3.07 13.70 7.48
CA ALA A 10 3.95 14.52 8.30
C ALA A 10 3.53 14.50 9.79
N ARG A 11 2.23 14.56 10.08
CA ARG A 11 1.70 14.55 11.46
C ARG A 11 1.90 13.20 12.16
N HIS A 12 1.78 12.10 11.41
CA HIS A 12 1.89 10.74 11.93
C HIS A 12 3.17 10.03 11.44
N PHE A 13 4.21 10.79 11.10
CA PHE A 13 5.41 10.29 10.43
C PHE A 13 6.04 9.11 11.18
N VAL A 14 6.20 9.22 12.50
CA VAL A 14 6.79 8.17 13.33
C VAL A 14 5.94 6.89 13.30
N GLN A 15 4.62 7.02 13.33
CA GLN A 15 3.72 5.86 13.35
C GLN A 15 3.68 5.18 11.98
N VAL A 16 3.64 5.96 10.89
CA VAL A 16 3.74 5.47 9.51
C VAL A 16 5.07 4.76 9.30
N LEU A 17 6.17 5.36 9.78
CA LEU A 17 7.50 4.78 9.68
C LEU A 17 7.57 3.46 10.46
N LEU A 18 7.10 3.40 11.71
CA LEU A 18 7.15 2.17 12.52
C LEU A 18 6.31 1.04 11.91
N ILE A 19 5.10 1.36 11.45
CA ILE A 19 4.18 0.39 10.86
C ILE A 19 4.67 -0.09 9.49
N GLY A 20 5.28 0.79 8.70
CA GLY A 20 5.88 0.41 7.41
C GLY A 20 7.19 -0.36 7.58
N PHE A 21 8.03 0.08 8.50
CA PHE A 21 9.40 -0.42 8.65
C PHE A 21 9.44 -1.85 9.17
N VAL A 22 8.65 -2.19 10.19
CA VAL A 22 8.74 -3.53 10.81
C VAL A 22 8.37 -4.65 9.84
N PRO A 23 7.23 -4.61 9.13
CA PRO A 23 6.91 -5.66 8.17
C PRO A 23 7.85 -5.64 6.96
N SER A 24 8.22 -4.45 6.46
CA SER A 24 9.13 -4.33 5.31
C SER A 24 10.51 -4.91 5.63
N LEU A 25 11.05 -4.64 6.83
CA LEU A 25 12.31 -5.22 7.29
C LEU A 25 12.22 -6.74 7.36
N LEU A 26 11.13 -7.28 7.91
CA LEU A 26 10.90 -8.72 7.96
C LEU A 26 10.84 -9.32 6.55
N GLY A 27 10.18 -8.66 5.60
CA GLY A 27 10.15 -9.05 4.20
C GLY A 27 11.54 -9.14 3.59
N VAL A 28 12.34 -8.06 3.70
CA VAL A 28 13.71 -8.02 3.18
C VAL A 28 14.59 -9.07 3.87
N LEU A 29 14.43 -9.31 5.17
CA LEU A 29 15.17 -10.35 5.88
C LEU A 29 14.81 -11.75 5.37
N VAL A 30 13.53 -12.05 5.18
CA VAL A 30 13.09 -13.35 4.67
C VAL A 30 13.57 -13.52 3.23
N SER A 31 13.31 -12.55 2.35
CA SER A 31 13.75 -12.57 0.95
C SER A 31 15.27 -12.69 0.83
N GLY A 32 16.02 -11.95 1.65
CA GLY A 32 17.48 -11.99 1.67
C GLY A 32 18.07 -13.33 2.12
N ASN A 33 17.39 -14.06 3.01
CA ASN A 33 17.81 -15.42 3.40
C ASN A 33 17.52 -16.46 2.31
N ILE A 34 16.55 -16.23 1.45
CA ILE A 34 16.19 -17.16 0.37
C ILE A 34 17.12 -16.95 -0.84
N VAL A 35 17.37 -15.69 -1.21
CA VAL A 35 17.95 -15.35 -2.51
C VAL A 35 19.24 -14.53 -2.44
N GLY A 36 19.63 -14.10 -1.24
CA GLY A 36 20.69 -13.13 -1.04
C GLY A 36 20.14 -11.72 -0.85
N PHE A 37 20.79 -10.96 0.04
CA PHE A 37 20.32 -9.62 0.40
C PHE A 37 20.48 -8.60 -0.73
N GLU A 38 21.45 -8.80 -1.63
CA GLU A 38 21.67 -7.95 -2.80
C GLU A 38 20.51 -8.06 -3.79
N VAL A 39 20.03 -9.29 -4.05
CA VAL A 39 18.82 -9.55 -4.84
C VAL A 39 17.57 -9.01 -4.14
N ALA A 40 17.45 -9.21 -2.82
CA ALA A 40 16.27 -8.80 -2.05
C ALA A 40 16.04 -7.28 -1.99
N ILE A 41 17.10 -6.47 -2.11
CA ILE A 41 16.99 -5.01 -2.21
C ILE A 41 16.98 -4.51 -3.66
N GLY A 42 16.85 -5.43 -4.63
CA GLY A 42 16.70 -5.16 -6.06
C GLY A 42 17.99 -4.82 -6.80
N GLY A 43 19.14 -5.29 -6.31
CA GLY A 43 20.43 -5.15 -6.98
C GLY A 43 20.59 -6.06 -8.20
N GLU A 44 20.19 -7.34 -8.10
CA GLU A 44 20.37 -8.35 -9.14
C GLU A 44 19.17 -9.31 -9.24
N VAL A 45 19.09 -10.08 -10.33
CA VAL A 45 18.11 -11.16 -10.53
C VAL A 45 18.61 -12.42 -9.83
N SER A 46 17.71 -13.23 -9.27
CA SER A 46 18.08 -14.50 -8.64
C SER A 46 18.72 -15.50 -9.60
N ASP A 47 19.85 -16.08 -9.19
CA ASP A 47 20.42 -17.28 -9.84
C ASP A 47 19.64 -18.57 -9.50
N LEU A 48 18.81 -18.55 -8.46
CA LEU A 48 18.02 -19.71 -8.04
C LEU A 48 16.78 -19.85 -8.93
N PRO A 49 16.56 -21.01 -9.58
CA PRO A 49 15.37 -21.24 -10.38
C PRO A 49 14.09 -21.07 -9.54
N GLY A 50 13.30 -20.04 -9.85
CA GLY A 50 12.07 -19.72 -9.13
C GLY A 50 12.25 -18.89 -7.85
N GLY A 51 13.48 -18.48 -7.51
CA GLY A 51 13.76 -17.61 -6.36
C GLY A 51 12.96 -16.32 -6.40
N ASP A 52 12.93 -15.66 -7.56
CA ASP A 52 12.17 -14.41 -7.79
C ASP A 52 10.67 -14.59 -7.59
N ALA A 53 10.12 -15.74 -7.98
CA ALA A 53 8.70 -16.02 -7.81
C ALA A 53 8.34 -16.16 -6.32
N VAL A 54 9.22 -16.81 -5.54
CA VAL A 54 9.03 -16.96 -4.09
C VAL A 54 9.16 -15.62 -3.37
N THR A 55 10.17 -14.81 -3.69
CA THR A 55 10.33 -13.48 -3.06
C THR A 55 9.22 -12.51 -3.45
N SER A 56 8.76 -12.54 -4.71
CA SER A 56 7.59 -11.75 -5.12
C SER A 56 6.35 -12.10 -4.30
N LEU A 57 6.16 -13.36 -3.92
CA LEU A 57 5.06 -13.76 -3.04
C LEU A 57 5.27 -13.25 -1.60
N VAL A 58 6.50 -13.32 -1.07
CA VAL A 58 6.84 -12.77 0.25
C VAL A 58 6.58 -11.27 0.27
N ASP A 59 7.07 -10.54 -0.71
CA ASP A 59 6.91 -9.09 -0.82
C ASP A 59 5.44 -8.69 -0.96
N LEU A 60 4.66 -9.46 -1.73
CA LEU A 60 3.22 -9.26 -1.85
C LEU A 60 2.50 -9.43 -0.51
N VAL A 61 2.85 -10.45 0.27
CA VAL A 61 2.28 -10.68 1.61
C VAL A 61 2.66 -9.53 2.54
N VAL A 62 3.93 -9.14 2.56
CA VAL A 62 4.46 -8.06 3.39
C VAL A 62 3.80 -6.72 3.03
N TYR A 63 3.65 -6.43 1.74
CA TYR A 63 2.94 -5.27 1.23
C TYR A 63 1.48 -5.27 1.67
N SER A 64 0.78 -6.40 1.50
CA SER A 64 -0.64 -6.55 1.90
C SER A 64 -0.85 -6.23 3.39
N ILE A 65 0.02 -6.75 4.25
CA ILE A 65 -0.01 -6.51 5.70
C ILE A 65 0.23 -5.03 5.99
N THR A 66 1.30 -4.48 5.43
CA THR A 66 1.73 -3.10 5.62
C THR A 66 0.64 -2.13 5.23
N THR A 67 0.08 -2.30 4.03
CA THR A 67 -0.98 -1.43 3.52
C THR A 67 -2.25 -1.57 4.35
N ALA A 68 -2.63 -2.77 4.79
CA ALA A 68 -3.77 -2.95 5.68
C ALA A 68 -3.63 -2.17 6.99
N PHE A 69 -2.45 -2.18 7.62
CA PHE A 69 -2.19 -1.39 8.82
C PHE A 69 -2.19 0.12 8.54
N LEU A 70 -1.52 0.55 7.49
CA LEU A 70 -1.38 1.98 7.16
C LEU A 70 -2.72 2.59 6.72
N VAL A 71 -3.57 1.81 6.06
CA VAL A 71 -4.94 2.21 5.73
C VAL A 71 -5.80 2.36 6.99
N GLN A 72 -5.72 1.44 7.95
CA GLN A 72 -6.43 1.59 9.23
C GLN A 72 -5.95 2.83 9.99
N LEU A 73 -4.64 3.05 10.06
CA LEU A 73 -4.07 4.24 10.67
C LEU A 73 -4.54 5.52 9.97
N ALA A 74 -4.51 5.55 8.63
CA ALA A 74 -4.94 6.70 7.86
C ALA A 74 -6.43 7.01 8.08
N TYR A 75 -7.26 5.97 8.20
CA TYR A 75 -8.67 6.10 8.50
C TYR A 75 -8.90 6.68 9.90
N ASP A 76 -8.26 6.13 10.93
CA ASP A 76 -8.42 6.59 12.32
C ASP A 76 -7.83 7.99 12.53
N ALA A 77 -6.72 8.31 11.88
CA ALA A 77 -6.14 9.66 11.85
C ALA A 77 -7.09 10.68 11.21
N LYS A 78 -7.84 10.28 10.17
CA LYS A 78 -8.87 11.13 9.55
C LYS A 78 -10.09 11.29 10.46
N SER A 79 -10.51 10.24 11.16
CA SER A 79 -11.67 10.24 12.04
C SER A 79 -11.41 10.83 13.44
N GLN A 80 -10.24 11.43 13.70
CA GLN A 80 -9.81 11.97 15.00
C GLN A 80 -9.93 10.97 16.18
N ARG A 81 -9.84 9.67 15.90
CA ARG A 81 -9.86 8.63 16.93
C ARG A 81 -8.45 8.42 17.50
N PRO A 82 -8.32 8.04 18.79
CA PRO A 82 -7.02 7.76 19.37
C PRO A 82 -6.36 6.57 18.66
N VAL A 83 -5.17 6.79 18.11
CA VAL A 83 -4.43 5.79 17.33
C VAL A 83 -3.80 4.77 18.27
N HIS A 84 -4.30 3.54 18.26
CA HIS A 84 -3.75 2.43 19.06
C HIS A 84 -3.13 1.36 18.17
N VAL A 85 -1.80 1.37 18.04
CA VAL A 85 -1.04 0.47 17.14
C VAL A 85 -1.38 -1.02 17.37
N LEU A 86 -1.55 -1.44 18.63
CA LEU A 86 -1.88 -2.84 18.95
C LEU A 86 -3.33 -3.23 18.59
N ALA A 87 -4.25 -2.27 18.51
CA ALA A 87 -5.65 -2.55 18.18
C ALA A 87 -5.84 -2.95 16.71
N TYR A 88 -4.90 -2.57 15.84
CA TYR A 88 -4.95 -2.85 14.41
C TYR A 88 -4.47 -4.27 14.04
N ILE A 89 -3.75 -4.95 14.94
CA ILE A 89 -3.14 -6.27 14.67
C ILE A 89 -4.20 -7.33 14.42
N GLY A 90 -5.22 -7.41 15.28
CA GLY A 90 -6.28 -8.42 15.15
C GLY A 90 -7.07 -8.31 13.83
N PRO A 91 -7.59 -7.11 13.47
CA PRO A 91 -8.25 -6.90 12.20
C PRO A 91 -7.35 -7.12 10.99
N ALA A 92 -6.09 -6.65 11.02
CA ALA A 92 -5.14 -6.84 9.93
C ALA A 92 -4.83 -8.33 9.67
N LEU A 93 -4.60 -9.12 10.73
CA LEU A 93 -4.35 -10.56 10.61
C LEU A 93 -5.55 -11.32 10.05
N ARG A 94 -6.79 -10.95 10.41
CA ARG A 94 -7.99 -11.56 9.84
C ARG A 94 -8.20 -11.20 8.37
N ALA A 95 -7.78 -10.01 7.97
CA ALA A 95 -7.86 -9.55 6.59
C ALA A 95 -6.70 -10.05 5.72
N LEU A 96 -5.64 -10.63 6.32
CA LEU A 96 -4.42 -11.06 5.65
C LEU A 96 -4.69 -12.04 4.51
N VAL A 97 -5.34 -13.16 4.80
CA VAL A 97 -5.68 -14.18 3.78
C VAL A 97 -6.52 -13.61 2.63
N PRO A 98 -7.66 -12.94 2.88
CA PRO A 98 -8.45 -12.37 1.80
C PRO A 98 -7.68 -11.29 1.01
N ILE A 99 -6.93 -10.39 1.66
CA ILE A 99 -6.16 -9.36 0.98
C ILE A 99 -5.05 -9.97 0.13
N THR A 100 -4.30 -10.94 0.64
CA THR A 100 -3.24 -11.60 -0.13
C THR A 100 -3.80 -12.30 -1.36
N ILE A 101 -4.87 -13.09 -1.22
CA ILE A 101 -5.49 -13.78 -2.36
C ILE A 101 -6.03 -12.78 -3.39
N MET A 102 -6.74 -11.75 -2.93
CA MET A 102 -7.25 -10.72 -3.85
C MET A 102 -6.13 -9.90 -4.49
N GLY A 103 -5.06 -9.63 -3.75
CA GLY A 103 -3.84 -8.98 -4.23
C GLY A 103 -3.19 -9.77 -5.37
N ILE A 104 -3.07 -11.10 -5.22
CA ILE A 104 -2.58 -11.99 -6.29
C ILE A 104 -3.50 -11.93 -7.51
N VAL A 105 -4.82 -12.03 -7.30
CA VAL A 105 -5.79 -11.99 -8.40
C VAL A 105 -5.71 -10.66 -9.16
N VAL A 106 -5.60 -9.55 -8.44
CA VAL A 106 -5.53 -8.22 -9.05
C VAL A 106 -4.17 -7.94 -9.68
N SER A 107 -3.07 -8.42 -9.11
CA SER A 107 -1.74 -8.28 -9.73
C SER A 107 -1.66 -9.09 -11.02
N LEU A 108 -2.18 -10.32 -11.04
CA LEU A 108 -2.27 -11.13 -12.25
C LEU A 108 -3.20 -10.50 -13.29
N ALA A 109 -4.40 -10.06 -12.88
CA ALA A 109 -5.36 -9.44 -13.79
C ALA A 109 -4.83 -8.13 -14.39
N SER A 110 -4.22 -7.28 -13.57
CA SER A 110 -3.63 -6.02 -14.03
C SER A 110 -2.37 -6.24 -14.86
N GLY A 111 -1.52 -7.21 -14.49
CA GLY A 111 -0.33 -7.61 -15.25
C GLY A 111 -0.68 -8.16 -16.62
N LEU A 112 -1.60 -9.13 -16.69
CA LEU A 112 -2.08 -9.70 -17.97
C LEU A 112 -2.76 -8.65 -18.84
N ALA A 113 -3.56 -7.76 -18.24
CA ALA A 113 -4.19 -6.67 -18.96
C ALA A 113 -3.14 -5.70 -19.51
N THR A 114 -2.10 -5.37 -18.75
CA THR A 114 -0.99 -4.51 -19.17
C THR A 114 -0.17 -5.13 -20.30
N LEU A 115 0.10 -6.44 -20.22
CA LEU A 115 0.79 -7.20 -21.28
C LEU A 115 0.01 -7.18 -22.60
N ALA A 116 -1.32 -7.26 -22.53
CA ALA A 116 -2.16 -7.12 -23.72
C ALA A 116 -2.17 -5.67 -24.21
N PHE A 117 -2.39 -4.70 -23.31
CA PHE A 117 -2.33 -3.26 -23.61
C PHE A 117 -2.24 -2.41 -22.33
N ILE A 118 -1.51 -1.30 -22.36
CA ILE A 118 -1.28 -0.47 -21.16
C ILE A 118 -2.59 0.10 -20.58
N ILE A 119 -3.51 0.55 -21.45
CA ILE A 119 -4.78 1.17 -21.06
C ILE A 119 -5.70 0.23 -20.25
N PRO A 120 -6.01 -1.01 -20.68
CA PRO A 120 -6.81 -1.93 -19.88
C PRO A 120 -6.11 -2.32 -18.57
N GLY A 121 -4.77 -2.42 -18.55
CA GLY A 121 -4.00 -2.59 -17.32
C GLY A 121 -4.29 -1.50 -16.28
N LEU A 122 -4.15 -0.24 -16.70
CA LEU A 122 -4.48 0.94 -15.87
C LEU A 122 -5.95 0.94 -15.44
N TYR A 123 -6.85 0.53 -16.31
CA TYR A 123 -8.28 0.49 -16.02
C TYR A 123 -8.63 -0.54 -14.93
N VAL A 124 -8.05 -1.74 -15.02
CA VAL A 124 -8.19 -2.80 -14.00
C VAL A 124 -7.57 -2.34 -12.68
N TYR A 125 -6.40 -1.72 -12.72
CA TYR A 125 -5.78 -1.15 -11.52
C TYR A 125 -6.70 -0.12 -10.85
N ALA A 126 -7.20 0.87 -11.60
CA ALA A 126 -8.12 1.88 -11.07
C ALA A 126 -9.42 1.28 -10.51
N MET A 127 -9.90 0.18 -11.08
CA MET A 127 -11.11 -0.52 -10.62
C MET A 127 -10.92 -1.15 -9.24
N PHE A 128 -9.71 -1.63 -8.93
CA PHE A 128 -9.39 -2.29 -7.67
C PHE A 128 -8.54 -1.45 -6.70
N ALA A 129 -8.22 -0.22 -7.07
CA ALA A 129 -7.32 0.64 -6.31
C ALA A 129 -7.72 0.92 -4.86
N VAL A 130 -9.01 0.83 -4.52
CA VAL A 130 -9.53 1.01 -3.14
C VAL A 130 -10.03 -0.30 -2.51
N MET A 131 -9.54 -1.44 -3.00
CA MET A 131 -9.94 -2.76 -2.51
C MET A 131 -9.43 -3.03 -1.11
N GLU A 132 -8.20 -2.63 -0.79
CA GLU A 132 -7.62 -2.79 0.54
C GLU A 132 -8.44 -2.05 1.61
N PRO A 133 -8.73 -0.73 1.49
CA PRO A 133 -9.59 -0.07 2.46
C PRO A 133 -11.01 -0.65 2.51
N ALA A 134 -11.60 -1.05 1.38
CA ALA A 134 -12.91 -1.70 1.38
C ALA A 134 -12.89 -3.03 2.15
N THR A 135 -11.85 -3.83 2.00
CA THR A 135 -11.72 -5.13 2.68
C THR A 135 -11.46 -4.96 4.17
N VAL A 136 -10.60 -4.01 4.53
CA VAL A 136 -10.13 -3.80 5.90
C VAL A 136 -11.16 -3.06 6.75
N ILE A 137 -11.69 -1.94 6.23
CA ILE A 137 -12.60 -1.05 6.97
C ILE A 137 -13.99 -1.68 7.06
N GLU A 138 -14.52 -2.20 5.96
CA GLU A 138 -15.87 -2.81 5.95
C GLU A 138 -15.84 -4.29 6.36
N ARG A 139 -14.66 -4.89 6.59
CA ARG A 139 -14.49 -6.31 6.89
C ARG A 139 -15.16 -7.21 5.83
N ALA A 140 -15.16 -6.77 4.59
CA ALA A 140 -15.92 -7.37 3.50
C ALA A 140 -15.34 -8.72 2.99
N GLY A 141 -14.11 -9.07 3.41
CA GLY A 141 -13.40 -10.24 2.87
C GLY A 141 -13.35 -10.17 1.34
N PHE A 142 -13.61 -11.29 0.66
CA PHE A 142 -13.61 -11.37 -0.81
C PHE A 142 -14.60 -10.43 -1.52
N ARG A 143 -15.61 -9.91 -0.81
CA ARG A 143 -16.55 -8.92 -1.38
C ARG A 143 -15.88 -7.55 -1.57
N GLY A 144 -14.69 -7.33 -1.02
CA GLY A 144 -13.89 -6.12 -1.17
C GLY A 144 -13.58 -5.77 -2.63
N MET A 145 -13.35 -6.76 -3.51
CA MET A 145 -13.16 -6.53 -4.95
C MET A 145 -14.40 -5.93 -5.61
N ALA A 146 -15.57 -6.54 -5.38
CA ALA A 146 -16.83 -6.04 -5.93
C ALA A 146 -17.16 -4.64 -5.39
N ARG A 147 -16.89 -4.42 -4.09
CA ARG A 147 -17.08 -3.14 -3.42
C ARG A 147 -16.20 -2.05 -4.01
N SER A 148 -14.92 -2.33 -4.21
CA SER A 148 -13.96 -1.41 -4.85
C SER A 148 -14.41 -1.03 -6.25
N ALA A 149 -14.85 -2.01 -7.05
CA ALA A 149 -15.34 -1.78 -8.39
C ALA A 149 -16.61 -0.92 -8.44
N GLN A 150 -17.50 -1.05 -7.45
CA GLN A 150 -18.70 -0.22 -7.31
C GLN A 150 -18.36 1.21 -6.90
N LEU A 151 -17.49 1.38 -5.91
CA LEU A 151 -17.06 2.70 -5.44
C LEU A 151 -16.32 3.48 -6.53
N THR A 152 -15.47 2.82 -7.32
CA THR A 152 -14.68 3.48 -8.38
C THR A 152 -15.44 3.68 -9.69
N ARG A 153 -16.63 3.07 -9.87
CA ARG A 153 -17.47 3.26 -11.06
C ARG A 153 -17.69 4.76 -11.33
N GLU A 154 -17.59 5.19 -12.58
CA GLU A 154 -17.66 6.61 -13.04
C GLU A 154 -16.48 7.51 -12.66
N TYR A 155 -15.67 7.15 -11.66
CA TYR A 155 -14.53 7.96 -11.20
C TYR A 155 -13.15 7.34 -11.48
N ARG A 156 -13.09 6.26 -12.28
CA ARG A 156 -11.86 5.49 -12.55
C ARG A 156 -10.71 6.36 -13.05
N TRP A 157 -10.98 7.32 -13.94
CA TRP A 157 -9.96 8.24 -14.46
C TRP A 157 -9.44 9.24 -13.42
N ALA A 158 -10.32 9.72 -12.54
CA ALA A 158 -9.92 10.61 -11.44
C ALA A 158 -9.08 9.85 -10.40
N VAL A 159 -9.47 8.62 -10.08
CA VAL A 159 -8.69 7.70 -9.23
C VAL A 159 -7.32 7.45 -9.87
N LEU A 160 -7.28 7.11 -11.16
CA LEU A 160 -6.04 6.88 -11.88
C LEU A 160 -5.12 8.12 -11.84
N GLY A 161 -5.65 9.32 -12.10
CA GLY A 161 -4.88 10.57 -12.04
C GLY A 161 -4.30 10.84 -10.66
N ALA A 162 -5.06 10.56 -9.59
CA ALA A 162 -4.57 10.66 -8.23
C ALA A 162 -3.44 9.66 -7.95
N PHE A 163 -3.57 8.41 -8.41
CA PHE A 163 -2.53 7.40 -8.28
C PHE A 163 -1.29 7.70 -9.11
N ILE A 164 -1.42 8.24 -10.32
CA ILE A 164 -0.26 8.65 -11.15
C ILE A 164 0.56 9.72 -10.42
N LEU A 165 -0.10 10.76 -9.89
CA LEU A 165 0.56 11.77 -9.07
C LEU A 165 1.13 11.17 -7.79
N GLY A 166 0.40 10.24 -7.16
CA GLY A 166 0.85 9.53 -5.98
C GLY A 166 2.12 8.71 -6.23
N PHE A 167 2.17 8.00 -7.36
CA PHE A 167 3.32 7.22 -7.81
C PHE A 167 4.51 8.11 -8.12
N LEU A 168 4.30 9.28 -8.71
CA LEU A 168 5.39 10.23 -8.97
C LEU A 168 6.01 10.73 -7.64
N CYS A 169 5.19 10.98 -6.62
CA CYS A 169 5.69 11.33 -5.29
C CYS A 169 6.37 10.14 -4.59
N TYR A 170 5.85 8.92 -4.77
CA TYR A 170 6.42 7.68 -4.25
C TYR A 170 7.76 7.32 -4.89
N ALA A 171 7.93 7.62 -6.18
CA ALA A 171 9.14 7.33 -6.93
C ALA A 171 10.37 8.01 -6.30
N ILE A 172 10.21 9.21 -5.74
CA ILE A 172 11.32 9.96 -5.13
C ILE A 172 11.97 9.19 -3.97
N PRO A 173 11.28 8.82 -2.88
CA PRO A 173 11.87 8.04 -1.80
C PRO A 173 12.25 6.63 -2.25
N LEU A 174 11.56 6.03 -3.23
CA LEU A 174 11.96 4.73 -3.77
C LEU A 174 13.35 4.81 -4.41
N PHE A 175 13.54 5.69 -5.40
CA PHE A 175 14.82 5.85 -6.09
C PHE A 175 15.93 6.33 -5.17
N ALA A 176 15.62 7.24 -4.24
CA ALA A 176 16.59 7.65 -3.23
C ALA A 176 16.99 6.48 -2.31
N GLY A 177 16.07 5.55 -2.02
CA GLY A 177 16.32 4.37 -1.20
C GLY A 177 17.22 3.38 -1.92
N PHE A 178 16.93 3.11 -3.20
CA PHE A 178 17.78 2.31 -4.08
C PHE A 178 19.19 2.91 -4.18
N PHE A 179 19.30 4.19 -4.50
CA PHE A 179 20.59 4.86 -4.64
C PHE A 179 21.41 4.86 -3.35
N ALA A 180 20.75 5.10 -2.21
CA ALA A 180 21.41 5.05 -0.90
C ALA A 180 21.88 3.63 -0.54
N ALA A 181 21.09 2.61 -0.89
CA ALA A 181 21.44 1.22 -0.68
C ALA A 181 22.64 0.81 -1.55
N GLU A 182 22.63 1.16 -2.83
CA GLU A 182 23.71 0.90 -3.78
C GLU A 182 25.03 1.55 -3.32
N LEU A 183 24.99 2.81 -2.87
CA LEU A 183 26.17 3.50 -2.34
C LEU A 183 26.73 2.86 -1.07
N ALA A 184 25.86 2.35 -0.19
CA ALA A 184 26.27 1.63 1.01
C ALA A 184 26.88 0.25 0.66
N MET A 185 26.31 -0.44 -0.35
CA MET A 185 26.81 -1.73 -0.85
C MET A 185 28.18 -1.60 -1.50
N ALA A 186 28.42 -0.53 -2.27
CA ALA A 186 29.73 -0.23 -2.85
C ALA A 186 30.85 -0.09 -1.80
N GLN A 187 30.49 0.24 -0.55
CA GLN A 187 31.39 0.35 0.60
C GLN A 187 31.34 -0.90 1.51
N SER A 188 30.74 -2.00 1.05
CA SER A 188 30.55 -3.24 1.81
C SER A 188 29.74 -3.09 3.11
N HIS A 189 28.87 -2.07 3.20
CA HIS A 189 28.01 -1.83 4.36
C HIS A 189 26.59 -2.39 4.14
N LEU A 190 26.48 -3.73 4.06
CA LEU A 190 25.21 -4.41 3.78
C LEU A 190 24.08 -4.06 4.76
N THR A 191 24.37 -4.03 6.06
CA THR A 191 23.38 -3.71 7.09
C THR A 191 22.82 -2.30 6.94
N LEU A 192 23.70 -1.33 6.62
CA LEU A 192 23.31 0.04 6.36
C LEU A 192 22.42 0.14 5.11
N ALA A 193 22.77 -0.59 4.03
CA ALA A 193 22.00 -0.62 2.80
C ALA A 193 20.55 -1.09 3.03
N ILE A 194 20.39 -2.22 3.75
CA ILE A 194 19.08 -2.79 4.10
C ILE A 194 18.27 -1.77 4.91
N VAL A 195 18.86 -1.16 5.93
CA VAL A 195 18.17 -0.21 6.80
C VAL A 195 17.73 1.02 6.02
N LEU A 196 18.61 1.61 5.20
CA LEU A 196 18.28 2.80 4.40
C LEU A 196 17.19 2.51 3.38
N PHE A 197 17.28 1.41 2.64
CA PHE A 197 16.26 0.98 1.69
C PHE A 197 14.91 0.79 2.37
N THR A 198 14.88 0.08 3.50
CA THR A 198 13.64 -0.21 4.23
C THR A 198 12.99 1.06 4.78
N ILE A 199 13.78 1.98 5.33
CA ILE A 199 13.28 3.28 5.84
C ILE A 199 12.63 4.08 4.70
N LEU A 200 13.34 4.25 3.58
CA LEU A 200 12.85 5.10 2.50
C LEU A 200 11.64 4.49 1.77
N SER A 201 11.66 3.18 1.51
CA SER A 201 10.51 2.47 0.91
C SER A 201 9.27 2.50 1.81
N SER A 202 9.45 2.44 3.13
CA SER A 202 8.33 2.52 4.10
C SER A 202 7.62 3.87 4.06
N ILE A 203 8.37 4.97 3.92
CA ILE A 203 7.80 6.32 3.78
C ILE A 203 6.92 6.39 2.54
N GLY A 204 7.43 5.88 1.42
CA GLY A 204 6.69 5.84 0.17
C GLY A 204 5.42 4.99 0.27
N THR A 205 5.53 3.79 0.84
CA THR A 205 4.39 2.86 1.00
C THR A 205 3.32 3.46 1.90
N GLY A 206 3.71 4.15 2.98
CA GLY A 206 2.80 4.87 3.84
C GLY A 206 2.07 6.02 3.16
N PHE A 207 2.76 6.77 2.31
CA PHE A 207 2.14 7.82 1.50
C PHE A 207 1.04 7.26 0.59
N LEU A 208 1.34 6.19 -0.16
CA LEU A 208 0.36 5.55 -1.04
C LEU A 208 -0.82 4.94 -0.27
N SER A 209 -0.56 4.35 0.90
CA SER A 209 -1.61 3.80 1.77
C SER A 209 -2.57 4.89 2.26
N ILE A 210 -2.04 6.02 2.71
CA ILE A 210 -2.84 7.19 3.14
C ILE A 210 -3.65 7.73 1.96
N LEU A 211 -3.03 7.91 0.79
CA LEU A 211 -3.70 8.38 -0.41
C LEU A 211 -4.88 7.46 -0.76
N THR A 212 -4.68 6.15 -0.72
CA THR A 212 -5.69 5.13 -0.99
C THR A 212 -6.86 5.20 0.00
N ALA A 213 -6.57 5.35 1.29
CA ALA A 213 -7.59 5.53 2.32
C ALA A 213 -8.40 6.84 2.12
N LEU A 214 -7.75 7.93 1.72
CA LEU A 214 -8.43 9.20 1.44
C LEU A 214 -9.30 9.15 0.18
N ILE A 215 -8.83 8.50 -0.89
CA ILE A 215 -9.63 8.25 -2.10
C ILE A 215 -10.87 7.43 -1.74
N TYR A 216 -10.69 6.34 -0.99
CA TYR A 216 -11.79 5.52 -0.51
C TYR A 216 -12.82 6.34 0.29
N ALA A 217 -12.35 7.11 1.28
CA ALA A 217 -13.24 7.92 2.10
C ALA A 217 -13.99 8.98 1.28
N ARG A 218 -13.36 9.58 0.26
CA ARG A 218 -14.02 10.54 -0.64
C ARG A 218 -15.04 9.88 -1.56
N LEU A 219 -14.74 8.71 -2.13
CA LEU A 219 -15.69 7.99 -2.96
C LEU A 219 -16.94 7.62 -2.14
N ARG A 220 -16.74 7.25 -0.88
CA ARG A 220 -17.83 6.97 0.06
C ARG A 220 -18.66 8.22 0.40
N GLU A 221 -17.99 9.35 0.65
CA GLU A 221 -18.65 10.64 0.87
C GLU A 221 -19.52 11.04 -0.33
N ILE A 222 -18.99 10.93 -1.56
CA ILE A 222 -19.69 11.30 -2.80
C ILE A 222 -20.86 10.36 -3.11
N LYS A 223 -20.66 9.05 -2.97
CA LYS A 223 -21.65 8.05 -3.43
C LYS A 223 -22.67 7.66 -2.39
N GLU A 224 -22.29 7.70 -1.12
CA GLU A 224 -23.11 7.17 -0.03
C GLU A 224 -23.53 8.27 0.94
N GLY A 225 -23.05 9.50 0.76
CA GLY A 225 -23.44 10.61 1.63
C GLY A 225 -22.96 10.46 3.07
N VAL A 226 -21.95 9.62 3.36
CA VAL A 226 -21.46 9.30 4.72
C VAL A 226 -20.78 10.49 5.44
N GLY A 227 -20.90 11.71 4.90
CA GLY A 227 -20.60 12.98 5.58
C GLY A 227 -21.83 13.87 5.84
N ILE A 228 -23.03 13.46 5.40
CA ILE A 228 -24.29 14.22 5.48
C ILE A 228 -25.17 13.73 6.65
N ASP A 229 -24.91 12.53 7.19
CA ASP A 229 -25.66 12.01 8.35
C ASP A 229 -25.47 12.88 9.62
N GLU A 230 -24.38 13.65 9.72
CA GLU A 230 -24.18 14.68 10.77
C GLU A 230 -24.97 15.97 10.52
N ILE A 231 -25.42 16.23 9.28
CA ILE A 231 -26.22 17.40 8.93
C ILE A 231 -27.71 17.13 9.18
N ALA A 232 -28.17 15.89 8.99
CA ALA A 232 -29.55 15.51 9.27
C ALA A 232 -29.90 15.61 10.77
N ALA A 233 -28.93 15.39 11.66
CA ALA A 233 -29.13 15.51 13.12
C ALA A 233 -29.22 16.97 13.64
N VAL A 234 -28.96 17.98 12.79
CA VAL A 234 -29.12 19.40 13.14
C VAL A 234 -30.49 19.94 12.70
N PHE A 235 -31.23 19.19 11.89
CA PHE A 235 -32.54 19.56 11.37
C PHE A 235 -33.71 18.81 12.03
N ASP A 236 -33.45 17.97 13.05
CA ASP A 236 -34.45 17.34 13.93
C ASP A 236 -34.43 17.97 15.33
#